data_AF-F8Q9W9-F1
#
_entry.id   AF-F8Q9W9-F1
#
_cell.length_a   1.000
_cell.length_b   1.000
_cell.length_c   1.000
_cell.angle_alpha   90.00
_cell.angle_beta   90.00
_cell.angle_gamma   90.00
#
_symmetry.space_group_name_H-M   'P 1'
#
loop_
_entity.id
_entity.type
_entity.pdbx_description
1 polymer ?
#
loop_
_entity_poly.entity_id
_entity_poly.type
_entity_poly.pdbx_seq_one_letter_code
_entity_poly.pdbx_strand_id
1 'polypeptide(L)' 'DFDGTPDKAQRWISSTDLHFDINDTIYNADKKKVYVALSYMKDGNAASWSEAKMTEYKEKNAYPTWADFMKTFTASFRT' A
#
# COMPACT_ATOMS: atom_id res chain seq x y z
N ASP A 1 2.66 4.19 -10.20
CA ASP A 1 1.44 4.62 -9.51
C ASP A 1 0.30 3.65 -9.77
N PHE A 2 -0.64 3.54 -8.83
CA PHE A 2 -1.83 2.69 -8.91
C PHE A 2 -3.07 3.56 -8.80
N ASP A 3 -3.97 3.41 -9.77
CA ASP A 3 -5.21 4.19 -9.90
C ASP A 3 -6.43 3.47 -9.28
N GLY A 4 -6.24 2.24 -8.80
CA GLY A 4 -7.31 1.42 -8.23
C GLY A 4 -8.03 0.50 -9.21
N THR A 5 -7.55 0.39 -10.46
CA THR A 5 -8.08 -0.55 -11.45
C THR A 5 -7.78 -2.01 -11.05
N PRO A 6 -8.79 -2.90 -10.93
CA PRO A 6 -8.57 -4.28 -10.50
C PRO A 6 -7.57 -5.08 -11.34
N ASP A 7 -7.63 -4.95 -12.67
CA ASP A 7 -6.72 -5.62 -13.61
C ASP A 7 -5.24 -5.24 -13.39
N LYS A 8 -4.98 -4.07 -12.81
CA LYS A 8 -3.62 -3.59 -12.51
C LYS A 8 -3.15 -3.99 -11.11
N ALA A 9 -4.05 -4.44 -10.23
CA ALA A 9 -3.74 -4.66 -8.82
C ALA A 9 -2.67 -5.75 -8.63
N GLN A 10 -2.77 -6.89 -9.33
CA GLN A 10 -1.75 -7.94 -9.21
C GLN A 10 -0.36 -7.47 -9.67
N ARG A 11 -0.30 -6.69 -10.75
CA ARG A 11 0.96 -6.12 -11.24
C ARG A 11 1.55 -5.14 -10.24
N TRP A 12 0.70 -4.34 -9.59
CA TRP A 12 1.13 -3.39 -8.58
C TRP A 12 1.69 -4.10 -7.33
N ILE A 13 1.03 -5.17 -6.86
CA ILE A 13 1.51 -6.02 -5.75
C ILE A 13 2.93 -6.52 -6.06
N SER A 14 3.12 -7.18 -7.20
CA SER A 14 4.43 -7.75 -7.58
C SER A 14 5.51 -6.68 -7.71
N SER A 15 5.18 -5.51 -8.28
CA SER A 15 6.14 -4.40 -8.42
C SER A 15 6.56 -3.83 -7.06
N THR A 16 5.61 -3.75 -6.12
CA THR A 16 5.84 -3.19 -4.79
C THR A 16 6.65 -4.14 -3.91
N ASP A 17 6.35 -5.43 -3.96
CA ASP A 17 7.13 -6.45 -3.25
C ASP A 17 8.58 -6.49 -3.75
N LEU A 18 8.79 -6.47 -5.08
CA LEU A 18 10.14 -6.43 -5.66
C LEU A 18 10.93 -5.18 -5.23
N HIS A 19 10.26 -4.01 -5.21
CA HIS A 19 10.88 -2.77 -4.75
C HIS A 19 11.32 -2.85 -3.29
N PHE A 20 10.54 -3.49 -2.43
CA PHE A 20 10.90 -3.65 -1.01
C PHE A 20 11.93 -4.74 -0.76
N ASP A 21 11.95 -5.78 -1.58
CA ASP A 21 12.93 -6.87 -1.50
C ASP A 21 14.34 -6.35 -1.82
N ILE A 22 14.50 -5.63 -2.94
CA ILE A 22 15.82 -5.10 -3.34
C ILE A 22 16.31 -3.94 -2.45
N ASN A 23 15.40 -3.29 -1.72
CA ASN A 23 15.69 -2.16 -0.83
C ASN A 23 15.41 -2.51 0.65
N ASP A 24 15.63 -3.77 1.03
CA ASP A 24 15.31 -4.31 2.36
C ASP A 24 15.94 -3.54 3.52
N THR A 25 17.18 -3.07 3.36
CA THR A 25 17.91 -2.27 4.35
C THR A 25 17.25 -0.90 4.59
N ILE A 26 16.64 -0.31 3.56
CA ILE A 26 15.93 0.97 3.64
C ILE A 26 14.53 0.74 4.23
N TYR A 27 13.80 -0.24 3.69
CA TYR A 27 12.42 -0.58 4.06
C TYR A 27 12.36 -1.75 5.05
N ASN A 28 13.22 -1.70 6.06
CA ASN A 28 13.37 -2.71 7.11
C ASN A 28 12.26 -2.71 8.18
N ALA A 29 11.17 -1.98 7.97
CA ALA A 29 10.05 -1.89 8.90
C ALA A 29 8.73 -1.77 8.14
N ASP A 30 7.69 -2.44 8.65
CA ASP A 30 6.36 -2.46 8.02
C ASP A 30 5.79 -1.07 7.78
N LYS A 31 5.92 -0.18 8.78
CA LYS A 31 5.50 1.22 8.65
C LYS A 31 6.07 1.88 7.40
N LYS A 32 7.37 1.68 7.11
CA LYS A 32 8.02 2.27 5.94
C LYS A 32 7.44 1.73 4.63
N LYS A 33 7.25 0.41 4.55
CA LYS A 33 6.66 -0.26 3.38
C LYS A 33 5.25 0.26 3.11
N VAL A 34 4.41 0.30 4.15
CA VAL A 34 3.02 0.79 4.06
C VAL A 34 2.97 2.24 3.58
N TYR A 35 3.79 3.14 4.14
CA TYR A 35 3.81 4.55 3.71
C TYR A 35 4.22 4.72 2.25
N VAL A 36 5.24 4.00 1.79
CA VAL A 36 5.68 4.09 0.40
C VAL A 36 4.62 3.53 -0.54
N ALA A 37 4.00 2.40 -0.19
CA ALA A 37 2.92 1.82 -0.98
C ALA A 37 1.74 2.81 -1.14
N LEU A 38 1.31 3.44 -0.04
CA LEU A 38 0.27 4.49 -0.06
C LEU A 38 0.68 5.69 -0.91
N SER A 39 1.97 6.07 -0.92
CA SER A 39 2.47 7.20 -1.70
C SER A 39 2.37 7.01 -3.23
N TYR A 40 2.25 5.77 -3.71
CA TYR A 40 2.06 5.46 -5.13
C TYR A 40 0.59 5.47 -5.58
N MET A 41 -0.35 5.73 -4.68
CA MET A 41 -1.78 5.78 -4.96
C MET A 41 -2.23 7.23 -5.06
N LYS A 42 -1.99 7.86 -6.21
CA LYS A 42 -2.20 9.30 -6.42
C LYS A 42 -3.38 9.63 -7.32
N ASP A 43 -3.93 8.63 -7.99
CA ASP A 43 -4.96 8.78 -9.00
C ASP A 43 -6.15 7.84 -8.72
N GLY A 44 -7.27 8.13 -9.38
CA GLY A 44 -8.48 7.29 -9.32
C GLY A 44 -9.04 7.11 -7.91
N ASN A 45 -9.74 6.00 -7.67
CA ASN A 45 -10.31 5.70 -6.36
C ASN A 45 -9.23 5.27 -5.34
N ALA A 46 -8.04 4.87 -5.81
CA ALA A 46 -6.92 4.54 -4.94
C ALA A 46 -6.38 5.77 -4.19
N ALA A 47 -6.45 6.98 -4.79
CA ALA A 47 -6.07 8.22 -4.13
C ALA A 47 -6.86 8.45 -2.84
N SER A 48 -8.19 8.47 -2.93
CA SER A 48 -9.06 8.67 -1.76
C SER A 48 -8.94 7.55 -0.74
N TRP A 49 -8.75 6.30 -1.18
CA TRP A 49 -8.51 5.17 -0.28
C TRP A 49 -7.19 5.34 0.50
N SER A 50 -6.14 5.80 -0.18
CA SER A 50 -4.83 6.04 0.42
C SER A 50 -4.88 7.14 1.48
N GLU A 51 -5.55 8.26 1.17
CA GLU A 51 -5.75 9.37 2.11
C GLU A 51 -6.52 8.93 3.37
N ALA A 52 -7.59 8.15 3.19
CA ALA A 52 -8.37 7.61 4.30
C ALA A 52 -7.52 6.70 5.20
N LYS A 53 -6.71 5.81 4.61
CA LYS A 53 -5.82 4.91 5.37
C LYS A 53 -4.70 5.65 6.07
N MET A 54 -4.07 6.63 5.42
CA MET A 54 -3.07 7.48 6.05
C MET A 54 -3.64 8.24 7.25
N THR A 55 -4.87 8.74 7.14
CA THR A 55 -5.58 9.43 8.24
C THR A 55 -5.85 8.47 9.39
N GLU A 56 -6.43 7.31 9.11
CA GLU A 56 -6.72 6.25 10.09
C GLU A 56 -5.47 5.84 10.89
N TYR A 57 -4.36 5.57 10.20
CA TYR A 57 -3.13 5.10 10.85
C TYR A 57 -2.45 6.19 11.69
N LYS A 58 -2.53 7.45 11.26
CA LYS A 58 -2.00 8.58 12.01
C LYS A 58 -2.81 8.84 13.28
N GLU A 59 -4.13 8.87 13.18
CA GLU A 59 -5.02 9.12 14.33
C GLU A 59 -4.88 8.05 15.42
N LYS A 60 -4.78 6.78 15.02
CA LYS A 60 -4.62 5.66 15.96
C LYS A 60 -3.19 5.49 16.46
N ASN A 61 -2.22 6.19 15.85
CA ASN A 61 -0.79 5.92 15.99
C ASN A 61 -0.45 4.41 15.87
N ALA A 62 -1.17 3.71 15.01
CA ALA A 62 -1.11 2.27 14.84
C ALA A 62 -1.02 1.95 13.36
N TYR A 63 0.05 1.25 12.98
CA TYR A 63 0.34 0.90 11.59
C TYR A 63 0.21 -0.61 11.43
N PRO A 64 -0.44 -1.09 10.35
CA PRO A 64 -0.54 -2.51 10.10
C PRO A 64 0.84 -3.09 9.77
N THR A 65 0.97 -4.40 9.93
CA THR A 65 2.05 -5.15 9.31
C THR A 65 1.94 -5.04 7.78
N TRP A 66 3.03 -5.30 7.04
CA TRP A 66 2.96 -5.34 5.58
C TRP A 66 1.92 -6.37 5.10
N ALA A 67 1.86 -7.53 5.76
CA ALA A 67 0.91 -8.59 5.44
C ALA A 67 -0.56 -8.15 5.62
N ASP A 68 -0.89 -7.50 6.74
CA ASP A 68 -2.24 -7.01 7.02
C ASP A 68 -2.66 -5.89 6.07
N PHE A 69 -1.72 -5.02 5.70
CA PHE A 69 -1.95 -4.01 4.67
C PHE A 69 -2.29 -4.67 3.33
N MET A 70 -1.51 -5.66 2.89
CA MET A 70 -1.73 -6.35 1.61
C MET A 70 -3.04 -7.14 1.56
N LYS A 71 -3.47 -7.69 2.70
CA LYS A 71 -4.81 -8.29 2.85
C LYS A 71 -5.90 -7.25 2.64
N THR A 72 -5.79 -6.09 3.28
CA THR A 72 -6.76 -4.99 3.16
C THR A 72 -6.80 -4.42 1.73
N PHE A 73 -5.62 -4.24 1.12
CA PHE A 73 -5.47 -3.81 -0.27
C PHE A 73 -6.17 -4.79 -1.23
N THR A 74 -5.86 -6.09 -1.10
CA THR A 74 -6.45 -7.14 -1.95
C THR A 74 -7.96 -7.15 -1.84
N ALA A 75 -8.50 -7.04 -0.62
CA ALA A 75 -9.94 -6.97 -0.41
C ALA A 75 -10.59 -5.71 -1.02
N SER A 76 -9.84 -4.62 -1.18
CA SER A 76 -10.36 -3.35 -1.70
C SER A 76 -10.30 -3.26 -3.24
N PHE A 77 -9.32 -3.91 -3.86
CA PHE A 77 -8.99 -3.67 -5.27
C PHE A 77 -8.87 -4.93 -6.14
N ARG A 78 -9.00 -6.13 -5.59
CA ARG A 78 -8.99 -7.39 -6.39
C ARG A 78 -10.33 -8.12 -6.41
N THR A 79 -11.40 -7.44 -6.00
CA THR A 79 -12.79 -7.91 -6.10
C THR A 79 -13.33 -7.83 -7.50
#